data_AF-A0A2A2N3X3-F1
#
_entry.id   AF-A0A2A2N3X3-F1
#
_cell.length_a   1.000
_cell.length_b   1.000
_cell.length_c   1.000
_cell.angle_alpha   90.00
_cell.angle_beta   90.00
_cell.angle_gamma   90.00
#
_symmetry.space_group_name_H-M   'P 1'
#
loop_
_entity.id
_entity.type
_entity.pdbx_description
1 polymer ?
#
loop_
_entity_poly.entity_id
_entity_poly.type
_entity_poly.pdbx_seq_one_letter_code
_entity_poly.pdbx_strand_id
1 'polypeptide(L)'
;MSDLLWTAGFVLSALLIIYHHVGYPLVLNWLSAHRRTSKVSSKRGEGNYKASKSDSTLPSITVIVPAYNEEQWIAEKIRNLASLDYPRNKLT
;
A
#
# COMPACT_ATOMS: atom_id res chain seq x y z
N MET A 1 -13.40 43.11 21.93
CA MET A 1 -13.40 41.74 22.50
C MET A 1 -14.02 40.74 21.52
N SER A 2 -15.12 41.09 20.85
CA SER A 2 -15.74 40.32 19.76
C SER A 2 -14.79 40.04 18.59
N ASP A 3 -14.01 41.01 18.13
CA ASP A 3 -13.13 40.85 16.96
C ASP A 3 -12.02 39.81 17.19
N LEU A 4 -11.54 39.71 18.43
CA LEU A 4 -10.58 38.69 18.83
C LEU A 4 -11.18 37.28 18.79
N LEU A 5 -12.48 37.14 19.12
CA LEU A 5 -13.17 35.85 19.07
C LEU A 5 -13.40 35.38 17.62
N TRP A 6 -13.80 36.28 16.73
CA TRP A 6 -14.00 35.96 15.31
C TRP A 6 -12.69 35.59 14.61
N THR A 7 -11.63 36.36 14.87
CA THR A 7 -10.29 36.09 14.31
C THR A 7 -9.73 34.77 14.85
N ALA A 8 -9.86 34.49 16.15
CA ALA A 8 -9.44 33.22 16.74
C ALA A 8 -10.20 32.02 16.14
N GLY A 9 -11.52 32.13 15.97
CA GLY A 9 -12.33 31.09 15.34
C GLY A 9 -11.91 30.82 13.89
N PHE A 10 -11.69 31.87 13.10
CA PHE A 10 -11.23 31.75 11.72
C PHE A 10 -9.85 31.07 11.62
N VAL A 11 -8.90 31.49 12.45
CA VAL A 11 -7.55 30.90 12.48
C VAL A 11 -7.60 29.44 12.91
N LEU A 12 -8.41 29.09 13.92
CA LEU A 12 -8.58 27.72 14.37
C LEU A 12 -9.14 26.83 13.24
N SER A 13 -10.17 27.29 12.54
CA SER A 13 -10.74 26.55 11.40
C SER A 13 -9.74 26.38 10.25
N ALA A 14 -8.98 27.43 9.91
CA ALA A 14 -7.96 27.36 8.87
C ALA A 14 -6.84 26.36 9.25
N LEU A 15 -6.37 26.39 10.50
CA LEU A 15 -5.36 25.46 11.00
C LEU A 15 -5.85 24.01 10.96
N LEU A 16 -7.12 23.76 11.26
CA LEU A 16 -7.70 22.41 11.21
C LEU A 16 -7.67 21.82 9.79
N ILE A 17 -8.00 22.63 8.78
CA ILE A 17 -7.97 22.24 7.37
C ILE A 17 -6.52 21.93 6.94
N ILE A 18 -5.58 22.80 7.29
CA ILE A 18 -4.15 22.60 6.98
C ILE A 18 -3.62 21.34 7.69
N TYR A 19 -3.99 21.12 8.94
CA TYR A 19 -3.60 19.92 9.68
C TYR A 19 -4.11 18.64 9.01
N HIS A 20 -5.36 18.62 8.54
CA HIS A 20 -5.92 17.42 7.89
C HIS A 20 -5.25 17.13 6.53
N HIS A 21 -5.10 18.15 5.68
CA HIS A 21 -4.58 17.95 4.32
C HIS A 21 -3.07 17.83 4.24
N VAL A 22 -2.33 18.52 5.11
CA VAL A 22 -0.86 18.61 5.02
C VAL A 22 -0.21 18.03 6.27
N GLY A 23 -0.72 18.38 7.45
CA GLY A 23 -0.16 17.91 8.72
C GLY A 23 -0.20 16.39 8.86
N TYR A 24 -1.36 15.76 8.64
CA TYR A 24 -1.54 14.32 8.76
C TYR A 24 -0.65 13.51 7.81
N PRO A 25 -0.64 13.75 6.48
CA PRO A 25 0.26 13.00 5.58
C PRO A 25 1.74 13.26 5.88
N LEU A 26 2.14 14.46 6.31
CA LEU A 26 3.53 14.72 6.70
C LEU A 26 3.95 13.96 7.95
N VAL A 27 3.12 13.98 9.01
CA VAL A 27 3.38 13.23 10.23
C VAL A 27 3.41 11.73 9.95
N LEU A 28 2.48 11.23 9.13
CA LEU A 28 2.45 9.84 8.72
C LEU A 28 3.70 9.44 7.92
N ASN A 29 4.16 10.29 7.00
CA ASN A 29 5.39 10.07 6.23
C ASN A 29 6.64 10.11 7.12
N TRP A 30 6.70 11.02 8.10
CA TRP A 30 7.82 11.09 9.03
C TRP A 30 7.88 9.85 9.95
N LEU A 31 6.72 9.41 10.43
CA LEU A 31 6.60 8.21 11.26
C LEU A 31 6.88 6.94 10.45
N SER A 32 6.45 6.87 9.19
CA SER A 32 6.74 5.76 8.29
C SER A 32 8.21 5.73 7.85
N ALA A 33 8.89 6.87 7.79
CA ALA A 33 10.33 6.94 7.53
C ALA A 33 11.16 6.46 8.74
N HIS A 34 10.73 6.75 9.96
CA HIS A 34 11.41 6.31 11.20
C HIS A 34 11.11 4.87 11.57
N ARG A 35 9.90 4.39 11.27
CA ARG A 35 9.63 2.96 11.27
C ARG A 35 10.34 2.41 10.04
N ARG A 36 11.52 1.82 10.25
CA ARG A 36 12.01 0.71 9.43
C ARG A 36 10.98 -0.42 9.55
N THR A 37 9.77 -0.20 9.04
CA THR A 37 9.09 -1.24 8.29
C THR A 37 10.19 -1.75 7.40
N SER A 38 10.56 -3.01 7.61
CA SER A 38 11.27 -3.78 6.62
C SER A 38 10.73 -3.26 5.31
N LYS A 39 11.58 -2.58 4.53
CA LYS A 39 11.26 -2.34 3.15
C LYS A 39 10.91 -3.75 2.69
N VAL A 40 9.61 -4.06 2.59
CA VAL A 40 9.11 -4.89 1.51
C VAL A 40 9.53 -4.05 0.33
N SER A 41 10.79 -4.24 -0.01
CA SER A 41 11.44 -3.68 -1.14
C SER A 41 10.72 -4.39 -2.24
N SER A 42 9.56 -3.85 -2.59
CA SER A 42 9.21 -3.65 -3.97
C SER A 42 10.35 -2.83 -4.58
N LYS A 43 11.50 -3.50 -4.73
CA LYS A 43 12.25 -3.47 -5.97
C LYS A 43 11.20 -3.86 -7.00
N ARG A 44 10.45 -2.87 -7.45
CA ARG A 44 9.42 -2.93 -8.46
C ARG A 44 10.09 -3.06 -9.83
N GLY A 45 11.09 -3.94 -9.90
CA GLY A 45 12.06 -4.10 -10.95
C GLY A 45 13.00 -5.22 -10.54
N GLU A 46 13.04 -6.28 -11.35
CA GLU A 46 13.75 -7.55 -11.15
C GLU A 46 13.00 -8.67 -10.41
N GLY A 47 11.72 -8.87 -10.78
CA GLY A 47 11.25 -10.05 -11.52
C GLY A 47 11.57 -11.49 -11.08
N ASN A 48 12.19 -11.74 -9.93
CA ASN A 48 12.50 -13.11 -9.51
C ASN A 48 12.22 -13.30 -8.02
N TYR A 49 11.23 -14.16 -7.73
CA TYR A 49 11.02 -14.72 -6.39
C TYR A 49 12.34 -15.27 -5.85
N LYS A 50 12.69 -14.87 -4.63
CA LYS A 50 13.89 -15.36 -3.93
C LYS A 50 13.46 -16.24 -2.78
N ALA A 51 13.75 -17.54 -2.91
CA ALA A 51 13.46 -18.50 -1.85
C ALA A 51 14.10 -18.08 -0.53
N SER A 52 13.28 -17.90 0.50
CA SER A 52 13.68 -17.60 1.86
C SER A 52 13.36 -18.78 2.78
N LYS A 53 14.13 -18.96 3.86
CA LYS A 53 13.83 -19.99 4.88
C LYS A 53 12.45 -19.79 5.53
N SER A 54 11.97 -18.55 5.58
CA SER A 54 10.64 -18.20 6.06
C SER A 54 9.51 -18.74 5.18
N ASP A 55 9.78 -19.11 3.93
CA ASP A 55 8.73 -19.52 3.01
C ASP A 55 8.07 -20.84 3.42
N SER A 56 8.77 -21.62 4.24
CA SER A 56 8.25 -22.82 4.89
C SER A 56 7.00 -22.55 5.75
N THR A 57 6.88 -21.37 6.37
CA THR A 57 5.74 -21.00 7.23
C THR A 57 4.56 -20.39 6.49
N LEU A 58 4.73 -20.04 5.21
CA LEU A 58 3.64 -19.49 4.40
C LEU A 58 2.53 -20.54 4.17
N PRO A 59 1.24 -20.15 4.12
CA PRO A 59 0.15 -21.09 3.86
C PRO A 59 0.19 -21.63 2.41
N SER A 60 -0.62 -22.65 2.11
CA SER A 60 -0.96 -22.95 0.72
C SER A 60 -2.16 -22.09 0.33
N ILE A 61 -2.11 -21.47 -0.85
CA ILE A 61 -3.19 -20.62 -1.34
C ILE A 61 -3.66 -21.09 -2.72
N THR A 62 -4.95 -20.89 -2.99
CA THR A 62 -5.56 -21.18 -4.29
C THR A 62 -6.10 -19.89 -4.89
N VAL A 63 -5.73 -19.58 -6.12
CA VAL A 63 -6.18 -18.37 -6.81
C VAL A 63 -7.30 -18.72 -7.77
N ILE A 64 -8.53 -18.32 -7.42
CA ILE A 64 -9.69 -18.47 -8.29
C ILE A 64 -9.80 -17.23 -9.17
N VAL A 65 -9.73 -17.41 -10.49
CA VAL A 65 -9.87 -16.32 -11.47
C VAL A 65 -11.23 -16.43 -12.15
N PRO A 66 -12.25 -15.67 -11.70
CA PRO A 66 -13.50 -15.57 -12.45
C PRO A 66 -13.23 -14.83 -13.77
N ALA A 67 -13.76 -15.38 -14.87
CA ALA A 67 -13.55 -14.82 -16.20
C ALA A 67 -14.89 -14.69 -16.94
N TYR A 68 -15.49 -13.50 -16.90
CA TYR A 68 -16.65 -13.13 -17.70
C TYR A 68 -16.33 -11.84 -18.47
N ASN A 69 -16.39 -11.90 -19.82
CA ASN A 69 -16.04 -10.78 -20.70
C ASN A 69 -14.62 -10.20 -20.48
N GLU A 70 -13.66 -11.07 -20.17
CA GLU A 70 -12.27 -10.69 -19.84
C GLU A 70 -11.29 -10.76 -21.01
N GLU A 71 -11.77 -10.92 -22.24
CA GLU A 71 -10.95 -11.16 -23.44
C GLU A 71 -9.79 -10.15 -23.57
N GLN A 72 -10.08 -8.87 -23.35
CA GLN A 72 -9.09 -7.79 -23.44
C GLN A 72 -8.03 -7.83 -22.33
N TRP A 73 -8.34 -8.41 -21.16
CA TRP A 73 -7.54 -8.26 -19.94
C TRP A 73 -6.94 -9.56 -19.41
N ILE A 74 -7.48 -10.72 -19.80
CA ILE A 74 -7.14 -12.02 -19.22
C ILE A 74 -5.65 -12.33 -19.32
N ALA A 75 -5.02 -11.97 -20.45
CA ALA A 75 -3.60 -12.20 -20.67
C ALA A 75 -2.74 -11.38 -19.69
N GLU A 76 -3.11 -10.13 -19.42
CA GLU A 76 -2.39 -9.30 -18.44
C GLU A 76 -2.65 -9.76 -17.01
N LYS A 77 -3.90 -10.15 -16.68
CA LYS A 77 -4.21 -10.74 -15.36
C LYS A 77 -3.40 -11.98 -15.07
N ILE A 78 -3.30 -12.91 -16.02
CA ILE A 78 -2.50 -14.13 -15.85
C ILE A 78 -1.01 -13.78 -15.68
N ARG A 79 -0.46 -12.84 -16.45
CA ARG A 79 0.94 -12.40 -16.29
C ARG A 79 1.19 -11.77 -14.93
N ASN A 80 0.25 -10.96 -14.44
CA ASN A 80 0.34 -10.36 -13.10
C ASN A 80 0.33 -11.45 -12.01
N LEU A 81 -0.56 -12.43 -12.11
CA LEU A 81 -0.61 -13.56 -11.16
C LEU A 81 0.66 -14.42 -11.24
N ALA A 82 1.19 -14.66 -12.43
CA ALA A 82 2.44 -15.40 -12.62
C ALA A 82 3.68 -14.67 -12.06
N SER A 83 3.57 -13.35 -11.85
CA SER A 83 4.62 -12.50 -11.28
C SER A 83 4.55 -12.35 -9.75
N LEU A 84 3.63 -13.08 -9.08
CA LEU A 84 3.54 -13.07 -7.62
C LEU A 84 4.85 -13.53 -6.97
N ASP A 85 5.30 -12.77 -5.98
CA ASP A 85 6.44 -13.12 -5.12
C ASP A 85 6.00 -14.14 -4.07
N TYR A 86 5.66 -15.35 -4.53
CA TYR A 86 5.15 -16.43 -3.70
C TYR A 86 5.76 -17.79 -4.10
N PRO A 87 6.01 -18.71 -3.15
CA PRO A 87 6.55 -20.03 -3.47
C PRO A 87 5.63 -20.78 -4.44
N ARG A 88 6.17 -21.17 -5.59
CA ARG A 88 5.43 -21.86 -6.67
C ARG A 88 4.79 -23.17 -6.20
N ASN A 89 5.39 -23.84 -5.23
CA ASN A 89 4.87 -25.09 -4.65
C ASN A 89 3.71 -24.90 -3.66
N LYS A 90 3.34 -23.65 -3.36
CA LYS A 90 2.24 -23.30 -2.44
C LYS A 90 1.14 -22.47 -3.11
N LEU A 91 1.24 -22.25 -4.42
CA LEU A 91 0.27 -21.54 -5.24
C LEU A 91 -0.42 -22.55 -6.15
N THR A 92 -1.74 -22.68 -6.04
CA THR A 92 -2.56 -23.56 -6.89
C THR A 92 -3.61 -22.76 -7.67
#